data_AF-A0A257JJH0-F1
#
_entry.id   AF-A0A257JJH0-F1
#
_cell.length_a   1.000
_cell.length_b   1.000
_cell.length_c   1.000
_cell.angle_alpha   90.00
_cell.angle_beta   90.00
_cell.angle_gamma   90.00
#
_symmetry.space_group_name_H-M   'P 1'
#
loop_
_entity.id
_entity.type
_entity.pdbx_description
1 polymer ?
#
loop_
_entity_poly.entity_id
_entity_poly.type
_entity_poly.pdbx_seq_one_letter_code
_entity_poly.pdbx_strand_id
1 'polypeptide(L)'
;GLPNTPMANATVRVVSGNFLTARPVGIVDGVDFMHSGVVRRVDATAMRKLIDIGALVLLSPFGFSPTGEAFNLTMEDVATATAVALQADKLLFITETPGIAEDRNNPDSAIDTELALADAKRLLATLPAAGGPTDPAFYLQHCVKACEAGVERSHILPFAVDGAILQEIFTHDGIGTMVVDEKLETLHEATADDVGGILQLIEPFERDGTLVRRERTEIERDIANYTVIEHDGVIFGCAALYPYPEARTGEMAALTVSPQVQGQGDGERILKRVEQRARAQGMESIFVLTTRTMHWFIKRGFVQVDPEWLPAA
;
A
#
# COMPACT_ATOMS: atom_id res chain seq x y z
N GLY A 1 -10.26 -24.11 19.86
CA GLY A 1 -10.49 -24.22 18.40
C GLY A 1 -11.24 -25.51 18.08
N LEU A 2 -11.75 -25.61 16.86
CA LEU A 2 -12.36 -26.85 16.34
C LEU A 2 -11.29 -27.95 16.17
N PRO A 3 -11.62 -29.23 16.45
CA PRO A 3 -10.68 -30.33 16.23
C PRO A 3 -10.30 -30.44 14.73
N ASN A 4 -9.04 -30.80 14.46
CA ASN A 4 -8.46 -30.98 13.12
C ASN A 4 -8.31 -29.71 12.26
N THR A 5 -8.20 -28.53 12.88
CA THR A 5 -7.78 -27.30 12.19
C THR A 5 -6.34 -26.92 12.58
N PRO A 6 -5.61 -26.12 11.78
CA PRO A 6 -4.31 -25.56 12.21
C PRO A 6 -4.40 -24.77 13.53
N MET A 7 -5.61 -24.30 13.86
CA MET A 7 -5.96 -23.60 15.11
C MET A 7 -6.45 -24.53 16.23
N ALA A 8 -6.29 -25.85 16.08
CA ALA A 8 -6.56 -26.80 17.15
C ALA A 8 -5.64 -26.47 18.35
N ASN A 9 -6.23 -26.29 19.53
CA ASN A 9 -5.59 -25.80 20.76
C ASN A 9 -5.19 -24.31 20.80
N ALA A 10 -5.48 -23.50 19.77
CA ALA A 10 -5.33 -22.06 19.89
C ALA A 10 -6.32 -21.52 20.94
N THR A 11 -5.77 -20.86 21.97
CA THR A 11 -6.55 -20.14 22.99
C THR A 11 -6.46 -18.64 22.71
N VAL A 12 -7.52 -18.07 22.16
CA VAL A 12 -7.65 -16.61 22.00
C VAL A 12 -8.26 -16.04 23.27
N ARG A 13 -7.52 -15.19 23.97
CA ARG A 13 -8.02 -14.49 25.17
C ARG A 13 -8.50 -13.11 24.73
N VAL A 14 -9.76 -12.81 25.01
CA VAL A 14 -10.34 -11.48 24.73
C VAL A 14 -10.64 -10.81 26.06
N VAL A 15 -10.18 -9.57 26.23
CA VAL A 15 -10.38 -8.75 27.43
C VAL A 15 -11.01 -7.44 27.03
N SER A 16 -12.08 -7.05 27.72
CA SER A 16 -12.69 -5.73 27.61
C SER A 16 -12.64 -5.01 28.96
N GLY A 17 -12.76 -3.70 28.95
CA GLY A 17 -12.65 -2.89 30.16
C GLY A 17 -12.75 -1.40 29.90
N ASN A 18 -12.65 -0.63 30.99
CA ASN A 18 -12.80 0.83 30.98
C ASN A 18 -11.49 1.52 30.57
N PHE A 19 -11.04 1.31 29.35
CA PHE A 19 -9.80 1.90 28.83
C PHE A 19 -9.98 3.34 28.32
N LEU A 20 -11.22 3.78 28.14
CA LEU A 20 -11.56 5.05 27.51
C LEU A 20 -12.15 6.03 28.53
N THR A 21 -11.49 7.18 28.68
CA THR A 21 -12.08 8.34 29.32
C THR A 21 -12.70 9.22 28.24
N ALA A 22 -13.99 9.54 28.36
CA ALA A 22 -14.71 10.39 27.43
C ALA A 22 -14.89 11.82 27.94
N ARG A 23 -15.22 12.73 27.03
CA ARG A 23 -15.77 14.06 27.32
C ARG A 23 -16.97 14.33 26.42
N PRO A 24 -17.95 15.14 26.85
CA PRO A 24 -19.08 15.50 25.99
C PRO A 24 -18.59 16.23 24.74
N VAL A 25 -19.31 16.03 23.64
CA VAL A 25 -19.23 16.91 22.46
C VAL A 25 -19.74 18.30 22.85
N GLY A 26 -20.83 18.36 23.61
CA GLY A 26 -21.48 19.59 24.06
C GLY A 26 -22.42 20.18 23.01
N ILE A 27 -22.49 21.51 22.95
CA ILE A 27 -23.33 22.24 22.00
C ILE A 27 -22.46 22.70 20.83
N VAL A 28 -22.79 22.25 19.62
CA VAL A 28 -22.10 22.64 18.37
C VAL A 28 -23.14 23.24 17.44
N ASP A 29 -22.88 24.45 16.94
CA ASP A 29 -23.77 25.20 16.05
C ASP A 29 -25.23 25.30 16.54
N GLY A 30 -25.40 25.40 17.86
CA GLY A 30 -26.71 25.51 18.52
C GLY A 30 -27.42 24.17 18.74
N VAL A 31 -26.83 23.04 18.35
CA VAL A 31 -27.36 21.69 18.58
C VAL A 31 -26.68 21.07 19.80
N ASP A 32 -27.45 20.63 20.79
CA ASP A 32 -26.95 19.89 21.95
C ASP A 32 -26.86 18.39 21.63
N PHE A 33 -25.64 17.85 21.67
CA PHE A 33 -25.35 16.47 21.35
C PHE A 33 -25.55 15.51 22.54
N MET A 34 -26.00 16.02 23.69
CA MET A 34 -26.39 15.26 24.88
C MET A 34 -25.30 14.24 25.30
N HIS A 35 -25.60 12.95 25.20
CA HIS A 35 -24.71 11.85 25.57
C HIS A 35 -23.71 11.46 24.48
N SER A 36 -23.57 12.23 23.41
CA SER A 36 -22.49 12.01 22.45
C SER A 36 -21.19 12.59 23.00
N GLY A 37 -20.12 11.80 22.93
CA GLY A 37 -18.82 12.20 23.42
C GLY A 37 -17.71 11.97 22.40
N VAL A 38 -16.54 12.43 22.79
CA VAL A 38 -15.28 12.18 22.10
C VAL A 38 -14.26 11.63 23.09
N VAL A 39 -13.29 10.87 22.59
CA VAL A 39 -12.22 10.31 23.41
C VAL A 39 -11.39 11.46 24.00
N ARG A 40 -11.30 11.49 25.32
CA ARG A 40 -10.41 12.42 26.04
C ARG A 40 -9.05 11.77 26.32
N ARG A 41 -9.04 10.50 26.70
CA ARG A 41 -7.83 9.76 27.07
C ARG A 41 -8.03 8.27 26.86
N VAL A 42 -6.99 7.59 26.40
CA VAL A 42 -6.90 6.13 26.32
C VAL A 42 -5.87 5.66 27.36
N ASP A 43 -6.22 4.63 28.14
CA ASP A 43 -5.28 3.98 29.05
C ASP A 43 -4.38 2.99 28.30
N ALA A 44 -3.48 3.53 27.47
CA ALA A 44 -2.55 2.75 26.67
C ALA A 44 -1.61 1.88 27.53
N THR A 45 -1.31 2.28 28.77
CA THR A 45 -0.44 1.50 29.66
C THR A 45 -1.12 0.20 30.11
N ALA A 46 -2.40 0.27 30.51
CA ALA A 46 -3.15 -0.93 30.86
C ALA A 46 -3.35 -1.85 29.64
N MET A 47 -3.68 -1.26 28.49
CA MET A 47 -3.84 -2.00 27.23
C MET A 47 -2.55 -2.72 26.83
N ARG A 48 -1.38 -2.06 26.90
CA ARG A 48 -0.09 -2.67 26.56
C ARG A 48 0.18 -3.91 27.39
N LYS A 49 -0.04 -3.85 28.71
CA LYS A 49 0.16 -5.01 29.60
C LYS A 49 -0.73 -6.21 29.23
N LEU A 50 -1.95 -5.96 28.74
CA LEU A 50 -2.84 -7.01 28.27
C LEU A 50 -2.37 -7.59 26.93
N ILE A 51 -1.90 -6.74 26.03
CA ILE A 51 -1.33 -7.16 24.74
C ILE A 51 -0.06 -7.99 24.98
N ASP A 52 0.80 -7.59 25.91
CA ASP A 52 2.07 -8.28 26.24
C ASP A 52 1.86 -9.71 26.75
N ILE A 53 0.72 -10.00 27.38
CA ILE A 53 0.35 -11.37 27.81
C ILE A 53 -0.43 -12.15 26.75
N GLY A 54 -0.51 -11.62 25.52
CA GLY A 54 -1.16 -12.24 24.37
C GLY A 54 -2.69 -12.12 24.37
N ALA A 55 -3.27 -11.13 25.07
CA ALA A 55 -4.71 -10.89 25.02
C ALA A 55 -5.10 -9.92 23.90
N LEU A 56 -6.24 -10.17 23.28
CA LEU A 56 -6.93 -9.23 22.41
C LEU A 56 -7.73 -8.25 23.27
N VAL A 57 -7.53 -6.96 23.06
CA VAL A 57 -8.28 -5.92 23.77
C VAL A 57 -9.50 -5.51 22.95
N LEU A 58 -10.70 -5.74 23.51
CA LEU A 58 -11.97 -5.37 22.89
C LEU A 58 -12.47 -4.05 23.48
N LEU A 59 -12.55 -3.03 22.63
CA LEU A 59 -13.11 -1.73 22.95
C LEU A 59 -14.54 -1.61 22.42
N SER A 60 -15.45 -1.13 23.25
CA SER A 60 -16.77 -0.67 22.81
C SER A 60 -16.71 0.83 22.51
N PRO A 61 -17.56 1.36 21.61
CA PRO A 61 -17.65 2.78 21.29
C PRO A 61 -18.33 3.58 22.42
N PHE A 62 -17.77 3.47 23.62
CA PHE A 62 -18.36 3.93 24.86
C PHE A 62 -17.27 4.32 25.85
N GLY A 63 -17.44 5.44 26.53
CA GLY A 63 -16.46 5.90 27.52
C GLY A 63 -17.10 6.68 28.64
N PHE A 64 -16.40 6.77 29.76
CA PHE A 64 -16.88 7.45 30.96
C PHE A 64 -16.09 8.74 31.20
N SER A 65 -16.76 9.79 31.66
CA SER A 65 -16.09 10.96 32.20
C SER A 65 -15.50 10.68 33.59
N PRO A 66 -14.59 11.53 34.10
CA PRO A 66 -14.15 11.46 35.48
C PRO A 66 -15.27 11.63 36.52
N THR A 67 -16.41 12.23 36.13
CA THR A 67 -17.61 12.37 36.96
C THR A 67 -18.51 11.13 36.95
N GLY A 68 -18.18 10.11 36.14
CA GLY A 68 -18.93 8.85 36.03
C GLY A 68 -20.06 8.89 35.01
N GLU A 69 -20.20 9.97 34.24
CA GLU A 69 -21.17 10.06 33.15
C GLU A 69 -20.70 9.26 31.95
N ALA A 70 -21.63 8.58 31.30
CA ALA A 70 -21.34 7.75 30.14
C ALA A 70 -21.67 8.48 28.83
N PHE A 71 -20.80 8.28 27.83
CA PHE A 71 -20.93 8.87 26.52
C PHE A 71 -20.83 7.82 25.41
N ASN A 72 -21.68 7.97 24.41
CA ASN A 72 -21.58 7.26 23.14
C ASN A 72 -20.47 7.91 22.31
N LEU A 73 -19.49 7.11 21.90
CA LEU A 73 -18.37 7.55 21.08
C LEU A 73 -18.54 7.04 19.66
N THR A 74 -17.85 7.63 18.69
CA THR A 74 -17.79 7.05 17.34
C THR A 74 -16.68 6.00 17.28
N MET A 75 -16.87 4.98 16.44
CA MET A 75 -15.87 3.91 16.27
C MET A 75 -14.55 4.49 15.77
N GLU A 76 -14.64 5.45 14.86
CA GLU A 76 -13.51 6.06 14.19
C GLU A 76 -12.66 6.87 15.16
N ASP A 77 -13.29 7.64 16.06
CA ASP A 77 -12.56 8.40 17.09
C ASP A 77 -11.91 7.45 18.11
N VAL A 78 -12.62 6.39 18.52
CA VAL A 78 -12.07 5.37 19.42
C VAL A 78 -10.87 4.66 18.80
N ALA A 79 -10.99 4.19 17.55
CA ALA A 79 -9.93 3.49 16.86
C ALA A 79 -8.72 4.40 16.61
N THR A 80 -8.95 5.61 16.10
CA THR A 80 -7.89 6.60 15.84
C THR A 80 -7.16 6.99 17.13
N ALA A 81 -7.89 7.40 18.18
CA ALA A 81 -7.28 7.81 19.44
C ALA A 81 -6.53 6.66 20.12
N THR A 82 -7.03 5.43 19.99
CA THR A 82 -6.36 4.24 20.53
C THR A 82 -5.09 3.92 19.77
N ALA A 83 -5.13 3.92 18.44
CA ALA A 83 -3.94 3.67 17.60
C ALA A 83 -2.84 4.71 17.88
N VAL A 84 -3.21 5.99 17.98
CA VAL A 84 -2.29 7.06 18.34
C VAL A 84 -1.74 6.88 19.75
N ALA A 85 -2.58 6.61 20.75
CA ALA A 85 -2.11 6.42 22.13
C ALA A 85 -1.20 5.19 22.30
N LEU A 86 -1.41 4.16 21.49
CA LEU A 86 -0.55 2.98 21.44
C LEU A 86 0.65 3.16 20.51
N GLN A 87 0.74 4.22 19.71
CA GLN A 87 1.73 4.32 18.62
C GLN A 87 1.75 3.02 17.80
N ALA A 88 0.57 2.62 17.31
CA ALA A 88 0.42 1.37 16.59
C ALA A 88 1.09 1.43 15.22
N ASP A 89 1.71 0.33 14.78
CA ASP A 89 2.31 0.23 13.45
C ASP A 89 1.26 0.27 12.33
N LYS A 90 0.04 -0.21 12.62
CA LYS A 90 -1.09 -0.25 11.67
C LYS A 90 -2.42 0.06 12.36
N LEU A 91 -3.20 0.96 11.76
CA LEU A 91 -4.64 1.15 12.01
C LEU A 91 -5.41 0.60 10.80
N LEU A 92 -6.45 -0.21 11.02
CA LEU A 92 -7.27 -0.75 9.93
C LEU A 92 -8.75 -0.43 10.17
N PHE A 93 -9.35 0.31 9.24
CA PHE A 93 -10.79 0.47 9.15
C PHE A 93 -11.36 -0.58 8.20
N ILE A 94 -12.31 -1.38 8.68
CA ILE A 94 -13.04 -2.35 7.86
C ILE A 94 -14.43 -1.75 7.58
N THR A 95 -14.69 -1.40 6.33
CA THR A 95 -15.72 -0.43 5.92
C THR A 95 -16.60 -0.94 4.78
N GLU A 96 -17.69 -0.22 4.50
CA GLU A 96 -18.57 -0.46 3.35
C GLU A 96 -17.98 -0.01 2.01
N THR A 97 -16.88 0.73 2.04
CA THR A 97 -16.20 1.23 0.85
C THR A 97 -14.99 0.35 0.51
N PRO A 98 -14.66 0.16 -0.78
CA PRO A 98 -13.46 -0.56 -1.18
C PRO A 98 -12.16 0.20 -0.87
N GLY A 99 -12.22 1.52 -0.69
CA GLY A 99 -11.07 2.40 -0.51
C GLY A 99 -11.26 3.70 -1.29
N ILE A 100 -10.17 4.37 -1.60
CA ILE A 100 -10.11 5.58 -2.42
C ILE A 100 -9.81 5.17 -3.86
N ALA A 101 -10.66 5.57 -4.81
CA ALA A 101 -10.43 5.32 -6.23
C ALA A 101 -9.32 6.22 -6.82
N GLU A 102 -8.52 5.70 -7.76
CA GLU A 102 -7.51 6.47 -8.50
C GLU A 102 -8.17 7.60 -9.31
N ASP A 103 -9.24 7.28 -10.04
CA ASP A 103 -10.10 8.24 -10.72
C ASP A 103 -11.49 8.26 -10.08
N ARG A 104 -11.70 9.27 -9.24
CA ARG A 104 -12.94 9.48 -8.48
C ARG A 104 -14.16 9.79 -9.34
N ASN A 105 -13.99 10.14 -10.62
CA ASN A 105 -15.10 10.37 -11.54
C ASN A 105 -15.52 9.09 -12.28
N ASN A 106 -14.76 8.01 -12.14
CA ASN A 106 -15.01 6.73 -12.78
C ASN A 106 -15.34 5.65 -11.72
N PRO A 107 -16.59 5.17 -11.64
CA PRO A 107 -17.00 4.12 -10.69
C PRO A 107 -16.26 2.80 -10.87
N ASP A 108 -15.77 2.53 -12.08
CA ASP A 108 -15.01 1.31 -12.42
C ASP A 108 -13.50 1.51 -12.28
N SER A 109 -13.06 2.64 -11.73
CA SER A 109 -11.65 2.92 -11.47
C SER A 109 -11.07 1.95 -10.45
N ALA A 110 -9.78 1.63 -10.60
CA ALA A 110 -9.05 0.87 -9.61
C ALA A 110 -8.97 1.66 -8.29
N ILE A 111 -8.77 0.92 -7.20
CA ILE A 111 -8.49 1.52 -5.90
C ILE A 111 -7.03 1.95 -5.88
N ASP A 112 -6.78 3.16 -5.43
CA ASP A 112 -5.45 3.64 -5.10
C ASP A 112 -5.01 2.93 -3.82
N THR A 113 -4.10 1.96 -3.97
CA THR A 113 -3.72 1.06 -2.88
C THR A 113 -2.73 1.67 -1.92
N GLU A 114 -2.04 2.75 -2.32
CA GLU A 114 -1.05 3.43 -1.49
C GLU A 114 -1.04 4.94 -1.73
N LEU A 115 -1.48 5.68 -0.72
CA LEU A 115 -1.61 7.12 -0.73
C LEU A 115 -0.64 7.74 0.29
N ALA A 116 0.34 8.51 -0.19
CA ALA A 116 1.23 9.26 0.68
C ALA A 116 0.42 10.29 1.50
N LEU A 117 0.86 10.58 2.72
CA LEU A 117 0.14 11.44 3.66
C LEU A 117 -0.05 12.85 3.07
N ALA A 118 0.96 13.35 2.36
CA ALA A 118 0.88 14.61 1.64
C ALA A 118 -0.22 14.62 0.56
N ASP A 119 -0.35 13.53 -0.20
CA ASP A 119 -1.41 13.34 -1.21
C ASP A 119 -2.78 13.18 -0.55
N ALA A 120 -2.89 12.38 0.51
CA ALA A 120 -4.11 12.20 1.29
C ALA A 120 -4.63 13.54 1.84
N LYS A 121 -3.74 14.40 2.34
CA LYS A 121 -4.09 15.74 2.82
C LYS A 121 -4.57 16.67 1.70
N ARG A 122 -3.86 16.68 0.57
CA ARG A 122 -4.29 17.44 -0.62
C ARG A 122 -5.66 16.96 -1.08
N LEU A 123 -5.85 15.65 -1.16
CA LEU A 123 -7.09 15.03 -1.57
C LEU A 123 -8.24 15.43 -0.64
N LEU A 124 -8.05 15.30 0.68
CA LEU A 124 -9.03 15.65 1.69
C LEU A 124 -9.46 17.13 1.60
N ALA A 125 -8.54 18.05 1.29
CA ALA A 125 -8.84 19.46 1.09
C ALA A 125 -9.70 19.77 -0.15
N THR A 126 -9.73 18.86 -1.14
CA THR A 126 -10.55 19.01 -2.36
C THR A 126 -11.86 18.24 -2.31
N LEU A 127 -11.99 17.29 -1.39
CA LEU A 127 -13.19 16.48 -1.23
C LEU A 127 -14.31 17.32 -0.58
N PRO A 128 -15.58 17.07 -0.96
CA PRO A 128 -16.71 17.56 -0.19
C PRO A 128 -16.62 17.09 1.27
N ALA A 129 -17.20 17.87 2.18
CA ALA A 129 -17.36 17.43 3.56
C ALA A 129 -18.13 16.10 3.59
N ALA A 130 -17.63 15.15 4.39
CA ALA A 130 -18.27 13.85 4.53
C ALA A 130 -19.65 14.00 5.18
N GLY A 131 -20.71 13.61 4.46
CA GLY A 131 -22.06 13.47 4.98
C GLY A 131 -22.31 12.11 5.62
N GLY A 132 -21.54 11.09 5.26
CA GLY A 132 -21.60 9.78 5.89
C GLY A 132 -20.47 8.81 5.48
N PRO A 133 -20.50 7.58 5.98
CA PRO A 133 -19.37 6.65 5.85
C PRO A 133 -19.08 6.13 4.44
N THR A 134 -20.01 6.31 3.50
CA THR A 134 -19.79 6.01 2.07
C THR A 134 -18.98 7.09 1.35
N ASP A 135 -18.81 8.27 1.95
CA ASP A 135 -18.08 9.36 1.32
C ASP A 135 -16.56 9.17 1.48
N PRO A 136 -15.75 9.39 0.43
CA PRO A 136 -14.31 9.15 0.49
C PRO A 136 -13.59 9.92 1.60
N ALA A 137 -14.08 11.13 1.94
CA ALA A 137 -13.50 11.94 3.01
C ALA A 137 -13.72 11.35 4.40
N PHE A 138 -14.74 10.51 4.60
CA PHE A 138 -15.19 10.10 5.93
C PHE A 138 -14.14 9.29 6.68
N TYR A 139 -13.60 8.24 6.08
CA TYR A 139 -12.53 7.44 6.70
C TYR A 139 -11.14 8.03 6.43
N LEU A 140 -10.95 8.73 5.30
CA LEU A 140 -9.67 9.34 4.94
C LEU A 140 -9.21 10.38 5.97
N GLN A 141 -10.11 11.21 6.51
CA GLN A 141 -9.76 12.17 7.56
C GLN A 141 -9.21 11.50 8.83
N HIS A 142 -9.71 10.31 9.18
CA HIS A 142 -9.25 9.56 10.35
C HIS A 142 -7.89 8.91 10.09
N CYS A 143 -7.68 8.39 8.87
CA CYS A 143 -6.38 7.86 8.45
C CYS A 143 -5.30 8.96 8.46
N VAL A 144 -5.59 10.12 7.87
CA VAL A 144 -4.70 11.29 7.89
C VAL A 144 -4.38 11.69 9.33
N LYS A 145 -5.40 11.84 10.18
CA LYS A 145 -5.22 12.21 11.60
C LYS A 145 -4.36 11.20 12.36
N ALA A 146 -4.51 9.90 12.08
CA ALA A 146 -3.72 8.85 12.71
C ALA A 146 -2.24 8.95 12.30
N CYS A 147 -1.98 9.06 10.99
CA CYS A 147 -0.62 9.14 10.44
C CYS A 147 0.10 10.41 10.85
N GLU A 148 -0.57 11.58 10.84
CA GLU A 148 0.00 12.84 11.35
C GLU A 148 0.41 12.77 12.83
N ALA A 149 -0.20 11.85 13.59
CA ALA A 149 0.07 11.64 15.01
C ALA A 149 1.01 10.45 15.28
N GLY A 150 1.67 9.92 14.25
CA GLY A 150 2.75 8.93 14.36
C GLY A 150 2.34 7.47 14.19
N VAL A 151 1.10 7.18 13.74
CA VAL A 151 0.74 5.82 13.30
C VAL A 151 1.36 5.57 11.93
N GLU A 152 2.23 4.58 11.79
CA GLU A 152 3.02 4.40 10.55
C GLU A 152 2.12 4.21 9.31
N ARG A 153 1.04 3.43 9.46
CA ARG A 153 0.13 3.06 8.37
C ARG A 153 -1.31 3.05 8.82
N SER A 154 -2.20 3.63 8.02
CA SER A 154 -3.65 3.56 8.25
C SER A 154 -4.39 3.09 7.01
N HIS A 155 -5.21 2.05 7.14
CA HIS A 155 -5.82 1.34 6.03
C HIS A 155 -7.35 1.51 6.01
N ILE A 156 -7.93 1.60 4.81
CA ILE A 156 -9.36 1.53 4.54
C ILE A 156 -9.62 0.28 3.71
N LEU A 157 -10.29 -0.72 4.28
CA LEU A 157 -10.53 -2.02 3.65
C LEU A 157 -12.02 -2.32 3.51
N PRO A 158 -12.47 -3.02 2.45
CA PRO A 158 -13.85 -3.45 2.32
C PRO A 158 -14.18 -4.66 3.20
N PHE A 159 -15.25 -4.60 4.01
CA PHE A 159 -15.75 -5.80 4.69
C PHE A 159 -16.37 -6.82 3.73
N ALA A 160 -16.76 -6.39 2.51
CA ALA A 160 -17.47 -7.23 1.55
C ALA A 160 -16.56 -8.26 0.87
N VAL A 161 -15.24 -8.07 0.94
CA VAL A 161 -14.24 -8.97 0.36
C VAL A 161 -13.84 -10.03 1.37
N ASP A 162 -14.04 -11.31 1.02
CA ASP A 162 -13.65 -12.41 1.88
C ASP A 162 -12.13 -12.46 2.07
N GLY A 163 -11.70 -12.54 3.33
CA GLY A 163 -10.30 -12.48 3.69
C GLY A 163 -9.62 -11.13 3.47
N ALA A 164 -10.38 -10.01 3.38
CA ALA A 164 -9.85 -8.66 3.15
C ALA A 164 -8.58 -8.33 3.95
N ILE A 165 -8.61 -8.59 5.26
CA ILE A 165 -7.48 -8.34 6.18
C ILE A 165 -6.26 -9.20 5.81
N LEU A 166 -6.47 -10.47 5.42
CA LEU A 166 -5.38 -11.36 5.04
C LEU A 166 -4.78 -10.94 3.71
N GLN A 167 -5.62 -10.54 2.75
CA GLN A 167 -5.16 -10.03 1.46
C GLN A 167 -4.33 -8.76 1.66
N GLU A 168 -4.80 -7.82 2.49
CA GLU A 168 -4.05 -6.59 2.78
C GLU A 168 -2.71 -6.84 3.48
N ILE A 169 -2.63 -7.81 4.41
CA ILE A 169 -1.42 -8.06 5.19
C ILE A 169 -0.40 -8.92 4.43
N PHE A 170 -0.86 -9.83 3.58
CA PHE A 170 -0.02 -10.86 2.95
C PHE A 170 0.12 -10.72 1.43
N THR A 171 -0.42 -9.65 0.83
CA THR A 171 -0.21 -9.33 -0.59
C THR A 171 0.45 -7.96 -0.73
N HIS A 172 1.22 -7.80 -1.80
CA HIS A 172 1.93 -6.56 -2.10
C HIS A 172 1.03 -5.49 -2.69
N ASP A 173 0.09 -5.92 -3.54
CA ASP A 173 -0.83 -5.02 -4.22
C ASP A 173 -1.87 -4.44 -3.23
N GLY A 174 -2.16 -5.15 -2.12
CA GLY A 174 -3.25 -4.78 -1.21
C GLY A 174 -4.62 -4.87 -1.91
N ILE A 175 -5.70 -4.59 -1.18
CA ILE A 175 -7.04 -4.53 -1.77
C ILE A 175 -7.81 -3.25 -1.43
N GLY A 176 -7.35 -2.53 -0.41
CA GLY A 176 -7.92 -1.24 -0.03
C GLY A 176 -6.89 -0.14 -0.18
N THR A 177 -7.12 0.98 0.49
CA THR A 177 -6.19 2.11 0.47
C THR A 177 -5.39 2.17 1.76
N MET A 178 -4.07 2.18 1.64
CA MET A 178 -3.15 2.44 2.73
C MET A 178 -2.67 3.90 2.69
N VAL A 179 -2.83 4.64 3.79
CA VAL A 179 -2.21 5.95 4.01
C VAL A 179 -0.92 5.77 4.79
N VAL A 180 0.17 6.35 4.29
CA VAL A 180 1.53 6.25 4.84
C VAL A 180 2.22 7.61 4.80
N ASP A 181 3.18 7.88 5.71
CA ASP A 181 3.87 9.19 5.75
C ASP A 181 4.58 9.51 4.42
N GLU A 182 5.43 8.58 3.97
CA GLU A 182 6.04 8.55 2.64
C GLU A 182 5.77 7.18 2.01
N LYS A 183 5.65 7.12 0.66
CA LYS A 183 5.44 5.83 -0.02
C LYS A 183 6.60 4.91 0.35
N LEU A 184 6.27 3.71 0.83
CA LEU A 184 7.28 2.74 1.25
C LEU A 184 8.12 2.34 0.06
N GLU A 185 7.53 2.26 -1.14
CA GLU A 185 8.28 1.94 -2.35
C GLU A 185 7.88 2.91 -3.46
N THR A 186 8.88 3.59 -4.03
CA THR A 186 8.67 4.50 -5.16
C THR A 186 9.02 3.77 -6.45
N LEU A 187 8.02 3.69 -7.34
CA LEU A 187 8.18 3.20 -8.71
C LEU A 187 8.19 4.40 -9.66
N HIS A 188 9.35 4.73 -10.22
CA HIS A 188 9.53 5.91 -11.06
C HIS A 188 10.41 5.64 -12.29
N GLU A 189 10.40 6.59 -13.21
CA GLU A 189 11.33 6.61 -14.35
C GLU A 189 12.69 7.10 -13.87
N ALA A 190 13.75 6.38 -14.22
CA ALA A 190 15.07 6.64 -13.68
C ALA A 190 15.66 7.95 -14.19
N THR A 191 16.48 8.55 -13.34
CA THR A 191 17.23 9.79 -13.54
C THR A 191 18.73 9.52 -13.43
N ALA A 192 19.56 10.53 -13.71
CA ALA A 192 21.01 10.38 -13.62
C ALA A 192 21.50 9.96 -12.22
N ASP A 193 20.75 10.29 -11.16
CA ASP A 193 21.08 9.93 -9.78
C ASP A 193 20.87 8.43 -9.51
N ASP A 194 19.99 7.77 -10.26
CA ASP A 194 19.64 6.35 -10.12
C ASP A 194 20.70 5.41 -10.72
N VAL A 195 21.57 5.90 -11.62
CA VAL A 195 22.55 5.10 -12.38
C VAL A 195 23.41 4.23 -11.45
N GLY A 196 23.85 4.78 -10.32
CA GLY A 196 24.68 4.07 -9.35
C GLY A 196 23.96 2.87 -8.74
N GLY A 197 22.69 3.04 -8.36
CA GLY A 197 21.86 1.98 -7.78
C GLY A 197 21.51 0.90 -8.80
N ILE A 198 21.19 1.28 -10.03
CA ILE A 198 20.95 0.33 -11.14
C ILE A 198 22.19 -0.54 -11.38
N LEU A 199 23.38 0.07 -11.48
CA LEU A 199 24.63 -0.67 -11.66
C LEU A 199 24.87 -1.67 -10.54
N GLN A 200 24.69 -1.25 -9.29
CA GLN A 200 24.87 -2.11 -8.12
C GLN A 200 23.88 -3.29 -8.13
N LEU A 201 22.65 -3.07 -8.59
CA LEU A 201 21.61 -4.09 -8.68
C LEU A 201 21.91 -5.13 -9.77
N ILE A 202 22.32 -4.70 -10.97
CA ILE A 202 22.49 -5.60 -12.13
C ILE A 202 23.83 -6.32 -12.18
N GLU A 203 24.90 -5.75 -11.61
CA GLU A 203 26.27 -6.28 -11.69
C GLU A 203 26.37 -7.77 -11.27
N PRO A 204 25.73 -8.26 -10.20
CA PRO A 204 25.76 -9.68 -9.84
C PRO A 204 25.20 -10.59 -10.95
N PHE A 205 24.16 -10.15 -11.66
CA PHE A 205 23.49 -10.90 -12.72
C PHE A 205 24.25 -10.83 -14.06
N GLU A 206 25.03 -9.77 -14.28
CA GLU A 206 25.97 -9.72 -15.41
C GLU A 206 27.13 -10.70 -15.19
N ARG A 207 27.66 -10.77 -13.95
CA ARG A 207 28.76 -11.66 -13.58
C ARG A 207 28.40 -13.15 -13.69
N ASP A 208 27.15 -13.52 -13.41
CA ASP A 208 26.68 -14.92 -13.48
C ASP A 208 26.10 -15.33 -14.84
N GLY A 209 26.10 -14.40 -15.80
CA GLY A 209 25.63 -14.58 -17.17
C GLY A 209 24.11 -14.57 -17.34
N THR A 210 23.35 -14.17 -16.32
CA THR A 210 21.89 -13.99 -16.42
C THR A 210 21.53 -12.76 -17.25
N LEU A 211 22.30 -11.67 -17.12
CA LEU A 211 22.16 -10.46 -17.91
C LEU A 211 23.35 -10.25 -18.85
N VAL A 212 23.07 -9.62 -20.00
CA VAL A 212 24.11 -9.06 -20.87
C VAL A 212 24.77 -7.88 -20.16
N ARG A 213 26.10 -7.83 -20.19
CA ARG A 213 26.89 -6.75 -19.59
C ARG A 213 26.60 -5.41 -20.27
N ARG A 214 26.43 -4.36 -19.46
CA ARG A 214 26.26 -2.96 -19.87
C ARG A 214 27.31 -2.08 -19.21
N GLU A 215 27.85 -1.14 -19.97
CA GLU A 215 28.80 -0.18 -19.41
C GLU A 215 28.06 1.01 -18.79
N ARG A 216 28.65 1.64 -17.76
CA ARG A 216 28.06 2.79 -17.07
C ARG A 216 27.59 3.88 -18.04
N THR A 217 28.39 4.19 -19.05
CA THR A 217 28.07 5.23 -20.04
C THR A 217 26.87 4.88 -20.93
N GLU A 218 26.60 3.59 -21.14
CA GLU A 218 25.42 3.13 -21.86
C GLU A 218 24.16 3.34 -21.03
N ILE A 219 24.22 3.00 -19.74
CA ILE A 219 23.11 3.22 -18.81
C ILE A 219 22.85 4.72 -18.62
N GLU A 220 23.90 5.54 -18.49
CA GLU A 220 23.76 7.00 -18.39
C GLU A 220 23.07 7.60 -19.63
N ARG A 221 23.42 7.13 -20.83
CA ARG A 221 22.79 7.57 -22.09
C ARG A 221 21.33 7.15 -22.17
N ASP A 222 21.04 5.93 -21.75
CA ASP A 222 19.73 5.30 -21.92
C ASP A 222 18.86 5.40 -20.64
N ILE A 223 19.25 6.24 -19.68
CA ILE A 223 18.66 6.28 -18.33
C ILE A 223 17.15 6.52 -18.34
N ALA A 224 16.67 7.36 -19.26
CA ALA A 224 15.25 7.65 -19.43
C ALA A 224 14.43 6.40 -19.83
N ASN A 225 15.06 5.35 -20.37
CA ASN A 225 14.39 4.10 -20.71
C ASN A 225 14.16 3.22 -19.47
N TYR A 226 14.88 3.46 -18.36
CA TYR A 226 14.77 2.67 -17.15
C TYR A 226 13.57 3.10 -16.30
N THR A 227 12.90 2.10 -15.74
CA THR A 227 11.96 2.21 -14.62
C THR A 227 12.63 1.52 -13.44
N VAL A 228 12.65 2.18 -12.28
CA VAL A 228 13.24 1.66 -11.04
C VAL A 228 12.18 1.58 -9.95
N ILE A 229 12.36 0.62 -9.05
CA ILE A 229 11.68 0.59 -7.77
C ILE A 229 12.71 0.71 -6.66
N GLU A 230 12.49 1.66 -5.75
CA GLU A 230 13.37 1.93 -4.63
C GLU A 230 12.61 1.98 -3.31
N HIS A 231 13.35 1.79 -2.22
CA HIS A 231 12.92 2.02 -0.84
C HIS A 231 14.06 2.74 -0.12
N ASP A 232 13.78 3.89 0.51
CA ASP A 232 14.76 4.71 1.24
C ASP A 232 16.05 5.01 0.43
N GLY A 233 15.90 5.33 -0.87
CA GLY A 233 17.00 5.62 -1.78
C GLY A 233 17.81 4.39 -2.23
N VAL A 234 17.37 3.18 -1.86
CA VAL A 234 17.98 1.92 -2.28
C VAL A 234 17.14 1.30 -3.39
N ILE A 235 17.69 1.29 -4.61
CA ILE A 235 17.08 0.61 -5.75
C ILE A 235 17.21 -0.90 -5.56
N PHE A 236 16.08 -1.59 -5.52
CA PHE A 236 16.03 -3.05 -5.39
C PHE A 236 15.35 -3.73 -6.57
N GLY A 237 14.83 -2.97 -7.54
CA GLY A 237 14.39 -3.52 -8.82
C GLY A 237 14.49 -2.52 -9.97
N CYS A 238 14.67 -3.01 -11.19
CA CYS A 238 14.69 -2.17 -12.38
C CYS A 238 14.24 -2.94 -13.63
N ALA A 239 13.82 -2.22 -14.67
CA ALA A 239 13.73 -2.70 -16.05
C ALA A 239 13.90 -1.53 -17.03
N ALA A 240 14.42 -1.80 -18.22
CA ALA A 240 14.52 -0.84 -19.31
C ALA A 240 13.49 -1.16 -20.41
N LEU A 241 12.94 -0.12 -21.05
CA LEU A 241 12.09 -0.24 -22.23
C LEU A 241 12.72 0.50 -23.41
N TYR A 242 13.18 -0.24 -24.42
CA TYR A 242 13.77 0.31 -25.65
C TYR A 242 12.72 0.33 -26.77
N PRO A 243 12.32 1.51 -27.27
CA PRO A 243 11.26 1.64 -28.26
C PRO A 243 11.72 1.26 -29.68
N TYR A 244 10.85 0.57 -30.43
CA TYR A 244 10.94 0.35 -31.88
C TYR A 244 9.69 0.95 -32.56
N PRO A 245 9.66 2.28 -32.81
CA PRO A 245 8.45 2.98 -33.23
C PRO A 245 7.86 2.49 -34.55
N GLU A 246 8.72 2.15 -35.53
CA GLU A 246 8.28 1.68 -36.85
C GLU A 246 7.54 0.35 -36.79
N ALA A 247 8.01 -0.56 -35.93
CA ALA A 247 7.40 -1.86 -35.70
C ALA A 247 6.29 -1.82 -34.62
N ARG A 248 6.03 -0.64 -34.02
CA ARG A 248 5.08 -0.43 -32.92
C ARG A 248 5.27 -1.44 -31.80
N THR A 249 6.53 -1.74 -31.48
CA THR A 249 6.91 -2.67 -30.41
C THR A 249 8.03 -2.07 -29.55
N GLY A 250 8.38 -2.74 -28.46
CA GLY A 250 9.48 -2.35 -27.58
C GLY A 250 10.19 -3.55 -26.96
N GLU A 251 11.49 -3.46 -26.78
CA GLU A 251 12.26 -4.44 -26.01
C GLU A 251 12.20 -4.08 -24.54
N MET A 252 11.68 -4.98 -23.71
CA MET A 252 11.90 -4.89 -22.27
C MET A 252 13.18 -5.66 -21.91
N ALA A 253 14.16 -4.95 -21.38
CA ALA A 253 15.46 -5.47 -21.03
C ALA A 253 15.78 -5.23 -19.55
N ALA A 254 16.81 -5.90 -19.04
CA ALA A 254 17.35 -5.70 -17.69
C ALA A 254 16.33 -5.80 -16.55
N LEU A 255 15.21 -6.53 -16.73
CA LEU A 255 14.26 -6.79 -15.65
C LEU A 255 14.95 -7.55 -14.52
N THR A 256 15.12 -6.89 -13.39
CA THR A 256 15.91 -7.38 -12.27
C THR A 256 15.23 -7.01 -10.96
N VAL A 257 15.23 -7.95 -10.01
CA VAL A 257 14.81 -7.71 -8.62
C VAL A 257 15.87 -8.31 -7.71
N SER A 258 16.28 -7.56 -6.68
CA SER A 258 17.28 -7.97 -5.71
C SER A 258 16.90 -9.32 -5.09
N PRO A 259 17.83 -10.31 -5.04
CA PRO A 259 17.54 -11.64 -4.48
C PRO A 259 17.00 -11.62 -3.05
N GLN A 260 17.26 -10.54 -2.30
CA GLN A 260 16.83 -10.37 -0.91
C GLN A 260 15.31 -10.16 -0.77
N VAL A 261 14.66 -9.64 -1.82
CA VAL A 261 13.23 -9.29 -1.82
C VAL A 261 12.44 -10.00 -2.93
N GLN A 262 13.05 -10.96 -3.61
CA GLN A 262 12.36 -11.76 -4.62
C GLN A 262 11.18 -12.55 -4.02
N GLY A 263 10.15 -12.77 -4.85
CA GLY A 263 8.95 -13.50 -4.46
C GLY A 263 7.84 -12.64 -3.84
N GLN A 264 8.08 -11.33 -3.69
CA GLN A 264 7.11 -10.38 -3.13
C GLN A 264 6.18 -9.76 -4.19
N GLY A 265 6.57 -9.78 -5.47
CA GLY A 265 5.72 -9.31 -6.58
C GLY A 265 6.28 -8.13 -7.37
N ASP A 266 7.41 -7.57 -6.94
CA ASP A 266 7.99 -6.35 -7.54
C ASP A 266 8.32 -6.47 -9.03
N GLY A 267 8.76 -7.65 -9.47
CA GLY A 267 9.00 -7.91 -10.89
C GLY A 267 7.74 -7.74 -11.74
N GLU A 268 6.56 -8.05 -11.18
CA GLU A 268 5.28 -7.87 -11.85
C GLU A 268 4.82 -6.41 -11.83
N ARG A 269 5.08 -5.67 -10.75
CA ARG A 269 4.83 -4.23 -10.67
C ARG A 269 5.65 -3.46 -11.69
N ILE A 270 6.94 -3.78 -11.80
CA ILE A 270 7.83 -3.21 -12.82
C ILE A 270 7.33 -3.56 -14.23
N LEU A 271 6.95 -4.82 -14.49
CA LEU A 271 6.40 -5.24 -15.78
C LEU A 271 5.13 -4.45 -16.14
N LYS A 272 4.13 -4.39 -15.24
CA LYS A 272 2.88 -3.64 -15.46
C LYS A 272 3.17 -2.17 -15.80
N ARG A 273 4.14 -1.55 -15.10
CA ARG A 273 4.55 -0.17 -15.37
C ARG A 273 5.22 -0.01 -16.75
N VAL A 274 6.06 -0.96 -17.15
CA VAL A 274 6.66 -0.97 -18.49
C VAL A 274 5.58 -1.13 -19.57
N GLU A 275 4.60 -2.02 -19.38
CA GLU A 275 3.47 -2.19 -20.30
C GLU A 275 2.64 -0.90 -20.43
N GLN A 276 2.38 -0.20 -19.33
CA GLN A 276 1.70 1.09 -19.33
C GLN A 276 2.49 2.13 -20.13
N ARG A 277 3.82 2.22 -19.93
CA ARG A 277 4.69 3.14 -20.69
C ARG A 277 4.68 2.80 -22.18
N ALA A 278 4.78 1.52 -22.55
CA ALA A 278 4.73 1.06 -23.93
C ALA A 278 3.39 1.45 -24.61
N ARG A 279 2.26 1.23 -23.93
CA ARG A 279 0.94 1.63 -24.43
C ARG A 279 0.81 3.14 -24.60
N ALA A 280 1.32 3.92 -23.64
CA ALA A 280 1.31 5.39 -23.73
C ALA A 280 2.15 5.91 -24.91
N GLN A 281 3.18 5.17 -25.32
CA GLN A 281 3.99 5.45 -26.50
C GLN A 281 3.39 4.90 -27.81
N GLY A 282 2.19 4.29 -27.78
CA GLY A 282 1.48 3.78 -28.96
C GLY A 282 1.95 2.42 -29.47
N MET A 283 2.72 1.68 -28.66
CA MET A 283 3.15 0.31 -28.98
C MET A 283 2.00 -0.68 -28.82
N GLU A 284 1.98 -1.70 -29.68
CA GLU A 284 1.00 -2.79 -29.66
C GLU A 284 1.54 -4.04 -28.95
N SER A 285 2.86 -4.16 -28.79
CA SER A 285 3.52 -5.30 -28.17
C SER A 285 4.81 -4.89 -27.47
N ILE A 286 5.29 -5.76 -26.57
CA ILE A 286 6.66 -5.74 -26.05
C ILE A 286 7.25 -7.14 -26.20
N PHE A 287 8.56 -7.23 -26.36
CA PHE A 287 9.29 -8.50 -26.38
C PHE A 287 10.41 -8.51 -25.35
N VAL A 288 10.86 -9.71 -24.99
CA VAL A 288 11.96 -9.95 -24.05
C VAL A 288 12.89 -11.00 -24.61
N LEU A 289 14.19 -10.81 -24.42
CA LEU A 289 15.21 -11.81 -24.73
C LEU A 289 15.70 -12.41 -23.40
N THR A 290 15.49 -13.70 -23.19
CA THR A 290 15.88 -14.38 -21.95
C THR A 290 16.48 -15.75 -22.19
N THR A 291 17.52 -16.08 -21.42
CA THR A 291 18.21 -17.38 -21.46
C THR A 291 17.80 -18.31 -20.32
N ARG A 292 17.26 -17.76 -19.22
CA ARG A 292 17.00 -18.50 -17.96
C ARG A 292 15.58 -18.33 -17.42
N THR A 293 14.89 -17.25 -17.74
CA THR A 293 13.63 -16.84 -17.06
C THR A 293 12.37 -17.00 -17.93
N MET A 294 12.44 -17.76 -19.01
CA MET A 294 11.34 -17.94 -19.99
C MET A 294 9.99 -18.27 -19.34
N HIS A 295 9.94 -19.22 -18.40
CA HIS A 295 8.69 -19.64 -17.77
C HIS A 295 8.01 -18.54 -16.94
N TRP A 296 8.77 -17.58 -16.41
CA TRP A 296 8.21 -16.47 -15.64
C TRP A 296 7.38 -15.54 -16.53
N PHE A 297 7.85 -15.30 -17.76
CA PHE A 297 7.16 -14.49 -18.77
C PHE A 297 5.98 -15.23 -19.40
N ILE A 298 6.12 -16.53 -19.69
CA ILE A 298 5.00 -17.32 -20.25
C ILE A 298 3.79 -17.31 -19.32
N LYS A 299 4.01 -17.44 -18.00
CA LYS A 299 2.93 -17.34 -17.01
C LYS A 299 2.21 -15.98 -17.00
N ARG A 300 2.82 -14.94 -17.60
CA ARG A 300 2.34 -13.55 -17.65
C ARG A 300 1.89 -13.13 -19.04
N GLY A 301 1.61 -14.11 -19.92
CA GLY A 301 1.01 -13.84 -21.23
C GLY A 301 2.01 -13.63 -22.37
N PHE A 302 3.32 -13.73 -22.12
CA PHE A 302 4.29 -13.75 -23.22
C PHE A 302 4.22 -15.08 -23.97
N VAL A 303 4.38 -15.00 -25.28
CA VAL A 303 4.45 -16.16 -26.18
C VAL A 303 5.85 -16.26 -26.78
N GLN A 304 6.32 -17.49 -26.98
CA GLN A 304 7.60 -17.71 -27.66
C GLN A 304 7.43 -17.41 -29.15
N VAL A 305 8.35 -16.61 -29.69
CA VAL A 305 8.41 -16.26 -31.12
C VAL A 305 9.77 -16.66 -31.70
N ASP A 306 9.82 -16.84 -33.01
CA ASP A 306 11.07 -17.11 -33.73
C ASP A 306 11.94 -15.85 -33.78
N PRO A 307 13.29 -15.95 -33.68
CA PRO A 307 14.19 -14.81 -33.85
C PRO A 307 13.96 -14.01 -35.14
N GLU A 308 13.43 -14.61 -36.20
CA GLU A 308 13.07 -13.91 -37.45
C GLU A 308 11.96 -12.86 -37.27
N TRP A 309 11.20 -12.91 -36.17
CA TRP A 309 10.19 -11.91 -35.83
C TRP A 309 10.77 -10.61 -35.28
N LEU A 310 12.02 -10.63 -34.78
CA LEU A 310 12.61 -9.47 -34.11
C LEU A 310 12.70 -8.25 -35.05
N PRO A 311 12.39 -7.04 -34.55
CA PRO A 311 12.53 -5.82 -35.33
C PRO A 311 13.99 -5.63 -35.76
N ALA A 312 14.20 -5.02 -36.93
CA ALA A 312 15.54 -4.68 -37.39
C ALA A 312 16.21 -3.71 -36.40
N ALA A 313 17.48 -4.00 -36.08
CA ALA A 313 18.31 -3.21 -35.18
C ALA A 313 18.67 -1.83 -35.75
#